data_AF-A0A7X3KX53-F1
#
_entry.id   AF-A0A7X3KX53-F1
#
_cell.length_a   1.000
_cell.length_b   1.000
_cell.length_c   1.000
_cell.angle_alpha   90.00
_cell.angle_beta   90.00
_cell.angle_gamma   90.00
#
_symmetry.space_group_name_H-M   'P 1'
#
loop_
_entity.id
_entity.type
_entity.pdbx_description
1 polymer ?
#
loop_
_entity_poly.entity_id
_entity_poly.type
_entity_poly.pdbx_seq_one_letter_code
_entity_poly.pdbx_strand_id
1 'polypeptide(L)'
;NGVKIPTKLTTPEAPTLQKLFAQMLTQGVTHVVMEVSSHALSLGRVSATHFAAAGFTNLSQDHLDFHPTMEEYFEAKALLFDPASSVHTKKAVICIDEPWGLQMLERS
;
A
#
# COMPACT_ATOMS: atom_id res chain seq x y z
N ASN A 1 -12.77 9.02 -16.49
CA ASN A 1 -12.85 10.04 -17.56
C ASN A 1 -11.48 10.46 -18.12
N GLY A 2 -10.39 9.71 -17.92
CA GLY A 2 -9.08 9.99 -18.55
C GLY A 2 -8.36 11.26 -18.05
N VAL A 3 -8.89 11.94 -17.03
CA VAL A 3 -8.28 13.15 -16.45
C VAL A 3 -7.07 12.77 -15.61
N LYS A 4 -5.90 13.34 -15.93
CA LYS A 4 -4.68 13.17 -15.14
C LYS A 4 -4.63 14.24 -14.04
N ILE A 5 -4.48 13.81 -12.80
CA ILE A 5 -4.23 14.68 -11.65
C ILE A 5 -2.79 14.44 -11.20
N PRO A 6 -1.89 15.43 -11.26
CA PRO A 6 -0.51 15.24 -10.86
C PRO A 6 -0.41 15.01 -9.35
N THR A 7 0.34 13.99 -8.94
CA THR A 7 0.72 13.74 -7.54
C THR A 7 2.23 13.91 -7.38
N LYS A 8 2.68 14.49 -6.27
CA LYS A 8 4.12 14.65 -5.96
C LYS A 8 4.75 13.40 -5.35
N LEU A 9 3.92 12.53 -4.80
CA LEU A 9 4.31 11.30 -4.12
C LEU A 9 3.60 10.13 -4.80
N THR A 10 4.23 8.96 -4.81
CA THR A 10 3.62 7.70 -5.23
C THR A 10 2.33 7.43 -4.45
N THR A 11 2.36 7.68 -3.14
CA THR A 11 1.17 7.66 -2.28
C THR A 11 1.04 9.03 -1.59
N PRO A 12 -0.01 9.82 -1.87
CA PRO A 12 -0.22 11.12 -1.24
C PRO A 12 -0.36 11.05 0.29
N GLU A 13 -0.11 12.17 0.97
CA GLU A 13 -0.41 12.31 2.41
C GLU A 13 -1.89 12.07 2.72
N ALA A 14 -2.19 11.55 3.92
CA ALA A 14 -3.53 11.11 4.30
C ALA A 14 -4.67 12.12 3.96
N PRO A 15 -4.57 13.42 4.31
CA PRO A 15 -5.62 14.39 3.96
C PRO A 15 -5.79 14.58 2.45
N THR A 16 -4.68 14.52 1.69
CA THR A 16 -4.71 14.66 0.24
C THR A 16 -5.33 13.42 -0.41
N LEU A 17 -4.98 12.24 0.08
CA LEU A 17 -5.52 10.97 -0.40
C LEU A 17 -7.04 10.91 -0.17
N GLN A 18 -7.52 11.25 1.03
CA GLN A 18 -8.95 11.26 1.34
C GLN A 18 -9.72 12.32 0.54
N LYS A 19 -9.13 13.51 0.33
CA LYS A 19 -9.70 14.53 -0.56
C LYS A 19 -9.84 14.01 -1.99
N LEU A 20 -8.85 13.29 -2.49
CA LEU A 20 -8.89 12.68 -3.83
C LEU A 20 -9.98 11.62 -3.94
N PHE A 21 -10.13 10.75 -2.93
CA PHE A 21 -11.22 9.76 -2.90
C PHE A 21 -12.60 10.40 -2.86
N ALA A 22 -12.78 11.47 -2.08
CA ALA A 22 -14.03 12.23 -2.05
C ALA A 22 -14.37 12.80 -3.44
N GLN A 23 -13.38 13.36 -4.16
CA GLN A 23 -13.56 13.85 -5.52
C GLN A 23 -13.87 12.73 -6.53
N MET A 24 -13.22 11.58 -6.40
CA MET A 24 -13.51 10.41 -7.23
C MET A 24 -14.95 9.94 -7.03
N LEU A 25 -15.41 9.90 -5.77
CA LEU A 25 -16.79 9.54 -5.44
C LEU A 25 -17.80 10.52 -6.05
N THR A 26 -17.59 11.83 -5.96
CA THR A 26 -18.49 12.81 -6.58
C THR A 26 -18.53 12.73 -8.10
N GLN A 27 -17.47 12.21 -8.71
CA GLN A 27 -17.39 11.96 -10.16
C GLN A 27 -17.93 10.59 -10.59
N GLY A 28 -18.47 9.79 -9.67
CA GLY A 28 -19.05 8.48 -9.96
C GLY A 28 -18.02 7.36 -10.17
N VAL A 29 -16.78 7.54 -9.70
CA VAL A 29 -15.79 6.46 -9.70
C VAL A 29 -16.21 5.40 -8.70
N THR A 30 -16.29 4.15 -9.15
CA THR A 30 -16.72 3.01 -8.33
C THR A 30 -15.55 2.15 -7.83
N HIS A 31 -14.39 2.22 -8.50
CA HIS A 31 -13.22 1.40 -8.19
C HIS A 31 -11.96 2.24 -8.31
N VAL A 32 -11.02 2.02 -7.39
CA VAL A 32 -9.70 2.68 -7.38
C VAL A 32 -8.63 1.59 -7.29
N VAL A 33 -7.61 1.73 -8.14
CA VAL A 33 -6.35 1.02 -8.01
C VAL A 33 -5.31 2.05 -7.62
N MET A 34 -4.48 1.75 -6.63
CA MET A 34 -3.46 2.67 -6.14
C MET A 34 -2.19 1.94 -5.75
N GLU A 35 -1.07 2.64 -5.85
CA GLU A 35 0.21 2.20 -5.30
C GLU A 35 0.32 2.61 -3.82
N VAL A 36 0.66 1.65 -2.97
CA VAL A 36 0.88 1.86 -1.53
C VAL A 36 2.36 1.65 -1.24
N SER A 37 3.10 2.75 -1.14
CA SER A 37 4.54 2.70 -0.80
C SER A 37 4.76 2.27 0.65
N SER A 38 5.94 1.71 0.95
CA SER A 38 6.31 1.39 2.34
C SER A 38 6.34 2.64 3.22
N HIS A 39 6.83 3.76 2.68
CA HIS A 39 6.75 5.06 3.34
C HIS A 39 5.32 5.43 3.74
N ALA A 40 4.33 5.16 2.88
CA ALA A 40 2.93 5.47 3.19
C ALA A 40 2.38 4.63 4.33
N LEU A 41 2.80 3.36 4.44
CA LEU A 41 2.43 2.48 5.53
C LEU A 41 3.11 2.92 6.83
N SER A 42 4.43 3.14 6.81
CA SER A 42 5.20 3.60 7.98
C SER A 42 4.77 4.97 8.50
N LEU A 43 4.40 5.90 7.60
CA LEU A 43 3.97 7.26 7.96
C LEU A 43 2.45 7.38 8.18
N GLY A 44 1.70 6.28 8.12
CA GLY A 44 0.26 6.27 8.36
C GLY A 44 -0.58 7.03 7.34
N ARG A 45 -0.09 7.21 6.12
CA ARG A 45 -0.80 7.94 5.05
C ARG A 45 -2.09 7.24 4.62
N VAL A 46 -2.18 5.93 4.84
CA VAL A 46 -3.32 5.09 4.46
C VAL A 46 -4.11 4.54 5.65
N SER A 47 -3.84 4.99 6.88
CA SER A 47 -4.42 4.42 8.11
C SER A 47 -5.95 4.45 8.17
N ALA A 48 -6.60 5.35 7.44
CA ALA A 48 -8.06 5.47 7.36
C ALA A 48 -8.63 4.98 6.01
N THR A 49 -7.90 4.11 5.30
CA THR A 49 -8.29 3.59 3.98
C THR A 49 -8.67 2.12 4.10
N HIS A 50 -9.86 1.75 3.62
CA HIS A 50 -10.28 0.36 3.54
C HIS A 50 -9.88 -0.24 2.19
N PHE A 51 -9.05 -1.29 2.23
CA PHE A 51 -8.61 -2.00 1.02
C PHE A 51 -9.48 -3.24 0.77
N ALA A 52 -10.19 -3.23 -0.36
CA ALA A 52 -11.00 -4.38 -0.78
C ALA A 52 -10.14 -5.60 -1.18
N ALA A 53 -8.93 -5.35 -1.69
CA ALA A 53 -7.87 -6.32 -1.95
C ALA A 53 -6.51 -5.61 -2.00
N ALA A 54 -5.42 -6.35 -1.81
CA ALA A 54 -4.06 -5.87 -2.03
C ALA A 54 -3.20 -6.90 -2.76
N GLY A 55 -2.24 -6.41 -3.55
CA GLY A 55 -1.28 -7.22 -4.28
C GLY A 55 0.15 -7.01 -3.77
N PHE A 56 0.88 -8.08 -3.52
CA PHE A 56 2.33 -8.07 -3.28
C PHE A 56 3.04 -8.67 -4.50
N THR A 57 3.93 -7.91 -5.12
CA THR A 57 4.59 -8.29 -6.39
C THR A 57 5.99 -8.86 -6.19
N ASN A 58 6.87 -8.15 -5.49
CA ASN A 58 8.23 -8.56 -5.14
C ASN A 58 8.79 -7.64 -4.05
N LEU A 59 9.99 -7.97 -3.57
CA LEU A 59 10.78 -7.08 -2.71
C LEU A 59 12.27 -7.22 -3.03
N SER A 60 12.87 -6.15 -3.55
CA SER A 60 14.31 -6.01 -3.76
C SER A 60 14.85 -4.80 -3.00
N GLN A 61 16.18 -4.68 -2.91
CA GLN A 61 16.82 -3.57 -2.22
C GLN A 61 16.42 -2.21 -2.82
N ASP A 62 15.72 -1.42 -2.02
CA ASP A 62 15.27 -0.05 -2.31
C ASP A 62 14.99 0.64 -0.96
N HIS A 63 14.91 1.97 -0.94
CA HIS A 63 14.50 2.77 0.21
C HIS A 63 15.28 2.53 1.53
N LEU A 64 16.53 2.05 1.46
CA LEU A 64 17.34 1.79 2.65
C LEU A 64 17.89 3.08 3.32
N ASP A 65 17.71 4.22 2.67
CA ASP A 65 17.90 5.55 3.25
C ASP A 65 16.79 5.93 4.25
N PHE A 66 15.63 5.26 4.16
CA PHE A 66 14.49 5.43 5.07
C PHE A 66 14.29 4.22 5.99
N HIS A 67 14.35 2.99 5.44
CA HIS A 67 14.27 1.74 6.20
C HIS A 67 15.68 1.23 6.47
N PRO A 68 16.17 1.23 7.72
CA PRO A 68 17.54 0.82 8.05
C PRO A 68 17.94 -0.57 7.55
N THR A 69 16.97 -1.48 7.41
CA THR A 69 17.20 -2.86 6.94
C THR A 69 16.14 -3.31 5.94
N MET A 70 16.44 -4.39 5.20
CA MET A 70 15.46 -5.04 4.32
C MET A 70 14.29 -5.62 5.11
N GLU A 71 14.55 -6.08 6.33
CA GLU A 71 13.53 -6.58 7.25
C GLU A 71 12.58 -5.46 7.68
N GLU A 72 13.09 -4.28 8.04
CA GLU A 72 12.22 -3.12 8.36
C GLU A 72 11.41 -2.67 7.13
N TYR A 73 12.02 -2.72 5.94
CA TYR A 73 11.30 -2.45 4.68
C TYR A 73 10.19 -3.47 4.41
N PHE A 74 10.46 -4.76 4.65
CA PHE A 74 9.47 -5.82 4.56
C PHE A 74 8.34 -5.63 5.56
N GLU A 75 8.66 -5.40 6.83
CA GLU A 75 7.69 -5.19 7.92
C GLU A 75 6.74 -4.01 7.59
N ALA A 76 7.28 -2.92 7.03
CA ALA A 76 6.47 -1.81 6.58
C ALA A 76 5.42 -2.22 5.53
N LYS A 77 5.78 -3.08 4.56
CA LYS A 77 4.83 -3.59 3.55
C LYS A 77 3.88 -4.63 4.14
N ALA A 78 4.36 -5.47 5.06
CA ALA A 78 3.59 -6.53 5.70
C ALA A 78 2.38 -5.97 6.47
N LEU A 79 2.42 -4.71 6.92
CA LEU A 79 1.27 -4.03 7.50
C LEU A 79 -0.01 -4.12 6.66
N LEU A 80 0.08 -4.17 5.32
CA LEU A 80 -1.10 -4.27 4.46
C LEU A 80 -1.71 -5.68 4.44
N PHE A 81 -0.96 -6.69 4.90
CA PHE A 81 -1.31 -8.10 4.77
C PHE A 81 -1.46 -8.81 6.13
N ASP A 82 -0.77 -8.37 7.17
CA ASP A 82 -0.81 -8.96 8.52
C ASP A 82 -2.19 -8.80 9.17
N PRO A 83 -2.90 -9.88 9.58
CA PRO A 83 -4.21 -9.79 10.23
C PRO A 83 -4.25 -8.97 11.53
N ALA A 84 -3.12 -8.78 12.21
CA ALA A 84 -3.02 -7.95 13.42
C ALA A 84 -2.93 -6.44 13.09
N SER A 85 -2.68 -6.09 11.83
CA SER A 85 -2.54 -4.69 11.40
C SER A 85 -3.89 -3.99 11.24
N SER A 86 -3.95 -2.72 11.62
CA SER A 86 -5.14 -1.87 11.45
C SER A 86 -5.47 -1.59 9.98
N VAL A 87 -4.51 -1.74 9.07
CA VAL A 87 -4.69 -1.51 7.62
C VAL A 87 -4.75 -2.82 6.81
N HIS A 88 -4.87 -3.96 7.50
CA HIS A 88 -4.98 -5.29 6.89
C HIS A 88 -6.07 -5.37 5.81
N THR A 89 -5.73 -5.95 4.65
CA THR A 89 -6.71 -6.35 3.65
C THR A 89 -7.17 -7.80 3.86
N LYS A 90 -8.48 -8.05 3.72
CA LYS A 90 -9.02 -9.42 3.79
C LYS A 90 -8.75 -10.27 2.54
N LYS A 91 -8.29 -9.67 1.44
CA LYS A 91 -8.05 -10.36 0.17
C LYS A 91 -6.66 -10.01 -0.34
N ALA A 92 -5.71 -10.90 -0.09
CA ALA A 92 -4.33 -10.77 -0.53
C ALA A 92 -4.11 -11.56 -1.84
N VAL A 93 -3.34 -10.97 -2.76
CA VAL A 93 -2.77 -11.63 -3.92
C VAL A 93 -1.27 -11.49 -3.82
N ILE A 94 -0.55 -12.59 -3.63
CA ILE A 94 0.88 -12.58 -3.31
C ILE A 94 1.63 -13.36 -4.38
N CYS A 95 2.59 -12.72 -5.03
CA CYS A 95 3.56 -13.39 -5.88
C CYS A 95 4.57 -14.14 -4.99
N ILE A 96 4.75 -15.44 -5.23
CA ILE A 96 5.59 -16.33 -4.41
C ILE A 96 6.86 -16.80 -5.12
N ASP A 97 7.23 -16.11 -6.20
CA ASP A 97 8.39 -16.49 -7.03
C ASP A 97 9.73 -16.26 -6.30
N GLU A 98 9.73 -15.52 -5.19
CA GLU A 98 10.92 -15.13 -4.43
C GLU A 98 10.75 -15.33 -2.91
N PRO A 99 11.85 -15.41 -2.12
CA PRO A 99 11.79 -15.66 -0.67
C PRO A 99 10.91 -14.70 0.11
N TRP A 100 10.93 -13.40 -0.21
CA TRP A 100 10.07 -12.41 0.44
C TRP A 100 8.59 -12.62 0.15
N GLY A 101 8.25 -13.14 -1.03
CA GLY A 101 6.88 -13.53 -1.37
C GLY A 101 6.38 -14.69 -0.51
N LEU A 102 7.23 -15.69 -0.29
CA LEU A 102 6.93 -16.81 0.62
C LEU A 102 6.76 -16.33 2.06
N GLN A 103 7.63 -15.45 2.55
CA GLN A 103 7.49 -14.87 3.89
C GLN A 103 6.24 -14.00 4.03
N MET A 104 5.88 -13.23 3.00
CA MET A 104 4.63 -12.46 3.00
C MET A 104 3.42 -13.38 3.08
N LEU A 105 3.43 -14.51 2.36
CA LEU A 105 2.36 -15.51 2.42
C LEU A 105 2.21 -16.09 3.83
N GLU A 106 3.31 -16.39 4.53
CA GLU A 106 3.28 -16.89 5.91
C GLU A 106 2.73 -15.86 6.91
N ARG A 107 2.92 -14.56 6.62
CA ARG A 107 2.46 -13.45 7.46
C ARG A 107 1.00 -13.06 7.26
N SER A 108 0.40 -13.46 6.13
CA SER A 108 -0.92 -12.99 5.65
C SER A 108 -2.11 -13.81 6.14
#